data_AF-A0A392PX61-F1
#
_entry.id   AF-A0A392PX61-F1
#
_cell.length_a   1.000
_cell.length_b   1.000
_cell.length_c   1.000
_cell.angle_alpha   90.00
_cell.angle_beta   90.00
_cell.angle_gamma   90.00
#
_symmetry.space_group_name_H-M   'P 1'
#
loop_
_entity.id
_entity.type
_entity.pdbx_description
1 polymer ?
#
loop_
_entity_poly.entity_id
_entity_poly.type
_entity_poly.pdbx_seq_one_letter_code
_entity_poly.pdbx_strand_id
1 'polypeptide(L)'
;MGRKKKQVGETSEENGNHNKVEDKSSNAYDNDTMIFICKAQELKEEGNRMFQKRDLQGAMVKYEKALKLLPTNHIDVSYVRSNMAACYMQMGL
;
A
#
# COMPACT_ATOMS: atom_id res chain seq x y z
N MET A 1 5.68 -16.95 -32.66
CA MET A 1 5.13 -17.15 -31.31
C MET A 1 5.86 -16.21 -30.34
N GLY A 2 5.42 -14.96 -30.19
CA GLY A 2 6.11 -13.99 -29.34
C GLY A 2 5.09 -13.08 -28.69
N ARG A 3 4.45 -13.53 -27.61
CA ARG A 3 3.55 -12.69 -26.83
C ARG A 3 4.41 -11.68 -26.08
N LYS A 4 4.56 -10.47 -26.64
CA LYS A 4 4.98 -9.27 -25.91
C LYS A 4 4.10 -9.20 -24.66
N LYS A 5 4.67 -9.53 -23.50
CA LYS A 5 4.00 -9.36 -22.20
C LYS A 5 3.95 -7.86 -21.96
N LYS A 6 2.85 -7.27 -22.43
CA LYS A 6 2.48 -5.86 -22.27
C LYS A 6 2.69 -5.54 -20.78
N GLN A 7 3.60 -4.60 -20.50
CA GLN A 7 3.69 -3.94 -19.22
C GLN A 7 2.31 -3.35 -18.96
N VAL A 8 1.56 -3.98 -18.05
CA VAL A 8 0.28 -3.47 -17.59
C VAL A 8 0.57 -2.91 -16.21
N GLY A 9 0.49 -1.58 -16.12
CA GLY A 9 0.47 -0.85 -14.86
C GLY A 9 1.83 -0.28 -14.45
N GLU A 10 2.35 0.68 -15.21
CA GLU A 10 2.88 1.89 -14.57
C GLU A 10 1.69 2.55 -13.85
N THR A 11 1.34 2.10 -12.66
CA THR A 11 0.68 2.98 -11.69
C THR A 11 1.78 3.77 -11.02
N SER A 12 2.37 4.66 -11.81
CA SER A 12 2.98 5.88 -11.29
C SER A 12 1.83 6.71 -10.76
N GLU A 13 1.52 6.55 -9.47
CA GLU A 13 0.91 7.65 -8.74
C GLU A 13 1.98 8.20 -7.80
N GLU A 14 2.52 9.32 -8.29
CA GLU A 14 3.18 10.37 -7.55
C GLU A 14 2.66 10.52 -6.12
N ASN A 15 3.60 10.64 -5.20
CA ASN A 15 3.67 11.79 -4.30
C ASN A 15 2.32 12.23 -3.72
N GLY A 16 1.72 11.36 -2.91
CA GLY A 16 0.66 11.74 -1.98
C GLY A 16 1.25 12.67 -0.93
N ASN A 17 1.41 13.94 -1.29
CA ASN A 17 1.59 15.04 -0.38
C ASN A 17 0.50 14.90 0.69
N HIS A 18 0.87 14.44 1.89
CA HIS A 18 -0.03 14.20 3.00
C HIS A 18 -0.47 15.54 3.61
N ASN A 19 -1.16 16.38 2.82
CA ASN A 19 -1.90 17.51 3.36
C ASN A 19 -3.21 16.98 3.95
N LYS A 20 -3.08 16.54 5.20
CA LYS A 20 -3.86 17.01 6.34
C LYS A 20 -5.31 17.38 6.00
N VAL A 21 -6.19 16.37 6.01
CA VAL A 21 -7.62 16.60 6.26
C VAL A 21 -7.81 16.53 7.78
N GLU A 22 -8.31 17.65 8.30
CA GLU A 22 -8.44 18.06 9.70
C GLU A 22 -9.51 17.26 10.47
N ASP A 23 -9.30 17.01 11.78
CA ASP A 23 -10.09 17.63 12.86
C ASP A 23 -9.48 17.33 14.24
N LYS A 24 -9.66 18.27 15.18
CA LYS A 24 -9.07 18.35 16.52
C LYS A 24 -9.57 17.26 17.46
N SER A 25 -8.68 16.65 18.27
CA SER A 25 -8.85 16.54 19.74
C SER A 25 -7.67 15.79 20.38
N SER A 26 -7.01 16.45 21.32
CA SER A 26 -5.98 15.95 22.24
C SER A 26 -6.05 14.46 22.64
N ASN A 27 -4.94 13.73 22.51
CA ASN A 27 -4.18 13.09 23.62
C ASN A 27 -3.23 12.03 23.06
N ALA A 28 -2.22 11.62 23.85
CA ALA A 28 -1.11 10.69 23.55
C ALA A 28 -1.35 9.53 22.55
N TYR A 29 -2.59 9.05 22.39
CA TYR A 29 -3.04 8.05 21.41
C TYR A 29 -2.80 8.44 19.94
N ASP A 30 -2.70 9.73 19.64
CA ASP A 30 -2.35 10.20 18.29
C ASP A 30 -0.91 9.82 17.92
N ASN A 31 0.03 9.81 18.87
CA ASN A 31 1.42 9.44 18.57
C ASN A 31 1.55 7.96 18.21
N ASP A 32 0.93 7.07 18.98
CA ASP A 32 0.94 5.64 18.68
C ASP A 32 0.24 5.36 17.34
N THR A 33 -0.90 6.04 17.09
CA THR A 33 -1.61 5.96 15.82
C THR A 33 -0.74 6.42 14.65
N MET A 34 -0.02 7.53 14.80
CA MET A 34 0.91 8.01 13.78
C MET A 34 2.07 7.04 13.55
N ILE A 35 2.61 6.43 14.62
CA ILE A 35 3.65 5.38 14.49
C ILE A 35 3.11 4.19 13.68
N PHE A 36 1.89 3.72 13.95
CA PHE A 36 1.29 2.63 13.19
C PHE A 36 1.02 3.00 11.72
N ILE A 37 0.57 4.24 11.46
CA ILE A 37 0.38 4.75 10.10
C ILE A 37 1.72 4.80 9.36
N CYS A 38 2.77 5.39 9.94
CA CYS A 38 4.10 5.41 9.33
C CYS A 38 4.61 3.99 9.07
N LYS A 39 4.43 3.07 10.02
CA LYS A 39 4.82 1.66 9.83
C LYS A 39 4.05 0.98 8.71
N ALA A 40 2.77 1.27 8.56
CA ALA A 40 1.97 0.74 7.46
C ALA A 40 2.44 1.28 6.11
N GLN A 41 2.84 2.55 6.04
CA GLN A 41 3.38 3.15 4.83
C GLN A 41 4.71 2.51 4.42
N GLU A 42 5.62 2.28 5.36
CA GLU A 42 6.86 1.53 5.10
C GLU A 42 6.57 0.11 4.56
N LEU A 43 5.58 -0.58 5.13
CA LEU A 43 5.18 -1.90 4.67
C LEU A 43 4.56 -1.87 3.27
N LYS A 44 3.76 -0.85 2.95
CA LYS A 44 3.24 -0.59 1.60
C LYS A 44 4.39 -0.41 0.61
N GLU A 45 5.38 0.42 0.94
CA GLU A 45 6.52 0.67 0.06
C GLU A 45 7.40 -0.57 -0.15
N GLU A 46 7.65 -1.35 0.90
CA GLU A 46 8.38 -2.62 0.77
C GLU A 46 7.58 -3.62 -0.08
N GLY A 47 6.24 -3.63 0.04
CA GLY A 47 5.36 -4.39 -0.85
C GLY A 47 5.49 -3.95 -2.31
N ASN A 48 5.53 -2.64 -2.57
CA ASN A 48 5.72 -2.09 -3.93
C ASN A 48 7.08 -2.52 -4.50
N ARG A 49 8.13 -2.52 -3.67
CA ARG A 49 9.48 -2.97 -4.07
C ARG A 49 9.51 -4.45 -4.39
N MET A 50 8.79 -5.29 -3.64
CA MET A 50 8.63 -6.72 -3.95
C MET A 50 7.82 -6.94 -5.24
N PHE A 51 6.76 -6.16 -5.43
CA PHE A 51 5.95 -6.19 -6.66
C PHE A 51 6.81 -5.87 -7.90
N GLN A 52 7.66 -4.85 -7.84
CA GLN A 52 8.59 -4.51 -8.93
C GLN A 52 9.60 -5.64 -9.22
N LYS A 53 10.03 -6.38 -8.18
CA LYS A 53 10.88 -7.57 -8.31
C LYS A 53 10.13 -8.81 -8.80
N ARG A 54 8.82 -8.71 -9.08
CA ARG A 54 7.90 -9.82 -9.40
C ARG A 54 7.72 -10.84 -8.28
N ASP A 55 8.11 -10.50 -7.05
CA ASP A 55 7.77 -11.29 -5.87
C ASP A 55 6.38 -10.87 -5.37
N LEU A 56 5.36 -11.38 -6.07
CA LEU A 56 3.97 -11.02 -5.81
C LEU A 56 3.47 -11.59 -4.47
N GLN A 57 3.91 -12.79 -4.08
CA GLN A 57 3.54 -13.40 -2.81
C GLN A 57 4.16 -12.62 -1.64
N GLY A 58 5.44 -12.25 -1.74
CA GLY A 58 6.10 -11.38 -0.76
C GLY A 58 5.39 -10.03 -0.63
N ALA A 59 5.04 -9.42 -1.76
CA ALA A 59 4.31 -8.14 -1.79
C ALA A 59 2.97 -8.22 -1.04
N MET A 60 2.18 -9.27 -1.29
CA MET A 60 0.89 -9.49 -0.62
C MET A 60 1.02 -9.60 0.90
N VAL A 61 2.02 -10.33 1.40
CA VAL A 61 2.25 -10.47 2.85
C VAL A 61 2.57 -9.11 3.50
N LYS A 62 3.28 -8.23 2.78
CA LYS A 62 3.59 -6.88 3.26
C LYS A 62 2.34 -5.99 3.28
N TYR A 63 1.55 -6.02 2.21
CA TYR A 63 0.28 -5.28 2.13
C TYR A 63 -0.73 -5.71 3.20
N GLU A 64 -0.86 -7.01 3.46
CA GLU A 64 -1.74 -7.51 4.53
C GLU A 64 -1.32 -7.00 5.91
N LYS A 65 -0.01 -6.95 6.18
CA LYS A 65 0.52 -6.37 7.43
C LYS A 65 0.23 -4.87 7.52
N ALA A 66 0.35 -4.13 6.41
CA ALA A 66 0.01 -2.71 6.39
C ALA A 66 -1.48 -2.51 6.75
N LEU A 67 -2.39 -3.31 6.20
CA LEU A 67 -3.82 -3.23 6.52
C LEU A 67 -4.16 -3.50 7.99
N LYS A 68 -3.36 -4.33 8.68
CA LYS A 68 -3.54 -4.62 10.12
C LYS A 68 -3.12 -3.45 11.02
N LEU A 69 -2.26 -2.57 10.53
CA LEU A 69 -1.77 -1.40 11.26
C LEU A 69 -2.58 -0.13 10.96
N LEU A 70 -3.19 -0.06 9.77
CA LEU A 70 -3.97 1.10 9.37
C LEU A 70 -5.33 1.14 10.09
N PRO A 71 -5.77 2.32 10.55
CA PRO A 71 -7.15 2.49 10.97
C PRO A 71 -8.09 2.29 9.78
N THR A 72 -9.27 1.75 10.05
CA THR A 72 -10.25 1.31 9.03
C THR A 72 -10.66 2.39 8.04
N ASN A 73 -10.59 3.67 8.46
CA ASN A 73 -10.98 4.84 7.68
C ASN A 73 -9.79 5.58 7.02
N HIS A 74 -8.57 5.02 7.09
CA HIS A 74 -7.39 5.66 6.53
C HIS A 74 -7.34 5.55 5.00
N ILE A 75 -6.91 6.62 4.32
CA ILE A 75 -6.77 6.66 2.86
C ILE A 75 -5.86 5.54 2.31
N ASP A 76 -4.80 5.18 3.05
CA ASP A 76 -3.87 4.12 2.64
C ASP A 76 -4.51 2.74 2.54
N VAL A 77 -5.65 2.48 3.21
CA VAL A 77 -6.38 1.21 3.08
C VAL A 77 -6.81 0.98 1.63
N SER A 78 -7.31 2.02 0.98
CA SER A 78 -7.73 1.97 -0.42
C SER A 78 -6.53 1.71 -1.34
N TYR A 79 -5.42 2.43 -1.13
CA TYR A 79 -4.19 2.24 -1.92
C TYR A 79 -3.62 0.82 -1.78
N VAL A 80 -3.54 0.30 -0.55
CA VAL A 80 -3.02 -1.05 -0.30
C VAL A 80 -3.91 -2.11 -0.97
N ARG A 81 -5.24 -1.96 -0.91
CA ARG A 81 -6.18 -2.88 -1.60
C ARG A 81 -6.04 -2.82 -3.13
N SER A 82 -5.86 -1.63 -3.71
CA SER A 82 -5.59 -1.48 -5.15
C SER A 82 -4.31 -2.20 -5.57
N ASN A 83 -3.24 -2.09 -4.78
CA ASN A 83 -1.98 -2.78 -5.07
C ASN A 83 -2.10 -4.30 -4.91
N MET A 84 -2.88 -4.78 -3.95
CA MET A 84 -3.20 -6.22 -3.84
C MET A 84 -4.00 -6.72 -5.05
N ALA A 85 -4.98 -5.94 -5.54
CA ALA A 85 -5.70 -6.29 -6.76
C ALA A 85 -4.75 -6.39 -7.96
N ALA A 86 -3.79 -5.48 -8.10
CA ALA A 86 -2.75 -5.55 -9.12
C ALA A 86 -1.87 -6.82 -8.98
N CYS A 87 -1.58 -7.26 -7.75
CA CYS A 87 -0.89 -8.53 -7.50
C CYS A 87 -1.71 -9.71 -8.02
N TYR A 88 -3.01 -9.79 -7.69
CA TYR A 88 -3.89 -10.85 -8.17
C TYR A 88 -3.97 -10.88 -9.70
N MET A 89 -4.16 -9.72 -10.33
CA MET A 89 -4.16 -9.59 -11.79
C MET A 89 -2.85 -10.07 -12.42
N GLN A 90 -1.71 -9.79 -11.79
CA GLN A 90 -0.40 -10.22 -12.31
C GLN A 90 -0.12 -11.72 -12.05
N MET A 91 -0.69 -12.29 -10.99
CA MET A 91 -0.69 -13.74 -10.75
C MET A 91 -1.64 -14.50 -11.72
N GLY A 92 -2.66 -13.82 -12.25
CA GLY A 92 -3.68 -14.43 -13.11
C GLY A 92 -4.79 -15.13 -12.32
N LEU A 93 -5.06 -14.67 -11.10
CA LEU A 93 -6.18 -15.06 -10.25
C LEU A 93 -7.32 -14.05 -10.41
#